data_AF-A0A6G7ZQA8-F1
#
_entry.id   AF-A0A6G7ZQA8-F1
#
_cell.length_a   1.000
_cell.length_b   1.000
_cell.length_c   1.000
_cell.angle_alpha   90.00
_cell.angle_beta   90.00
_cell.angle_gamma   90.00
#
_symmetry.space_group_name_H-M   'P 1'
#
loop_
_entity.id
_entity.type
_entity.pdbx_description
1 polymer ?
#
loop_
_entity_poly.entity_id
_entity_poly.type
_entity_poly.pdbx_seq_one_letter_code
_entity_poly.pdbx_strand_id
1 'polypeptide(L)' 'MDLNYLYERQQVSLFRAENAACDHSRDTHAALAAGYAARIDEAKRRRPQLALVA' A
#
# COMPACT_ATOMS: atom_id res chain seq x y z
N MET A 1 -0.89 -9.49 -6.62
CA MET A 1 0.18 -9.16 -5.64
C MET A 1 -0.29 -9.67 -4.30
N ASP A 2 0.57 -10.39 -3.58
CA ASP A 2 0.26 -10.75 -2.20
C ASP A 2 0.33 -9.51 -1.28
N LEU A 3 -0.13 -9.70 -0.04
CA LEU A 3 -0.14 -8.64 0.96
C LEU A 3 1.26 -8.17 1.34
N ASN A 4 2.28 -9.04 1.34
CA ASN A 4 3.65 -8.67 1.71
C ASN A 4 4.21 -7.67 0.72
N TYR A 5 4.07 -7.94 -0.58
CA TYR A 5 4.46 -7.00 -1.64
C TYR A 5 3.75 -5.66 -1.50
N LEU A 6 2.44 -5.67 -1.23
CA LEU A 6 1.67 -4.42 -1.11
C LEU A 6 2.13 -3.59 0.10
N TYR A 7 2.40 -4.22 1.24
CA TYR A 7 2.94 -3.53 2.41
C TYR A 7 4.33 -2.96 2.18
N GLU A 8 5.23 -3.74 1.58
CA GLU A 8 6.58 -3.28 1.24
C GLU A 8 6.53 -2.02 0.35
N ARG A 9 5.70 -2.05 -0.70
CA ARG A 9 5.55 -0.92 -1.61
C ARG A 9 4.88 0.29 -0.97
N GLN A 10 3.93 0.07 -0.06
CA GLN A 10 3.32 1.13 0.73
C GLN A 10 4.37 1.82 1.61
N GLN A 11 5.17 1.05 2.35
CA GLN A 11 6.21 1.58 3.25
C GLN A 11 7.29 2.36 2.48
N VAL A 12 7.78 1.82 1.35
CA VAL A 12 8.76 2.53 0.52
C VAL A 12 8.18 3.84 -0.01
N SER A 13 6.90 3.85 -0.40
CA SER A 13 6.25 5.06 -0.90
C SER A 13 6.07 6.11 0.19
N LEU A 14 5.70 5.70 1.41
CA LEU A 14 5.65 6.59 2.58
C LEU A 14 7.02 7.19 2.91
N PHE A 15 8.05 6.33 2.99
CA PHE A 15 9.41 6.78 3.24
C PHE A 15 9.86 7.82 2.21
N ARG A 16 9.56 7.60 0.92
CA ARG A 16 9.89 8.56 -0.13
C ARG A 16 9.05 9.84 -0.04
N ALA A 17 7.78 9.76 0.37
CA ALA A 17 6.95 10.95 0.57
C ALA A 17 7.51 11.85 1.68
N GLU A 18 8.07 11.27 2.74
CA GLU A 18 8.69 12.02 3.84
C GLU A 18 10.06 12.60 3.47
N ASN A 19 10.83 11.91 2.63
CA ASN A 19 12.24 12.23 2.37
C ASN A 19 12.50 12.88 0.99
N ALA A 20 11.50 13.04 0.13
CA ALA A 20 11.70 13.64 -1.19
C ALA A 20 12.08 15.13 -1.09
N ALA A 21 12.91 15.56 -2.04
CA ALA A 21 13.51 16.89 -2.06
C ALA A 21 12.53 18.03 -2.46
N CYS A 22 11.41 17.70 -3.11
CA CYS A 22 10.44 18.69 -3.57
C CYS A 22 9.00 18.23 -3.37
N ASP A 23 8.10 19.20 -3.24
CA ASP A 23 6.69 18.97 -2.89
C ASP A 23 5.98 18.09 -3.92
N HIS A 24 6.21 18.32 -5.21
CA HIS A 24 5.63 17.49 -6.26
C HIS A 24 6.01 16.00 -6.12
N SER A 25 7.25 15.70 -5.74
CA SER A 25 7.70 14.34 -5.51
C SER A 25 7.10 13.76 -4.23
N ARG A 26 6.97 14.55 -3.16
CA ARG A 26 6.28 14.16 -1.92
C ARG A 26 4.83 13.77 -2.21
N ASP A 27 4.11 14.62 -2.93
CA ASP A 27 2.71 14.41 -3.31
C ASP A 27 2.53 13.15 -4.15
N THR A 28 3.42 12.95 -5.14
CA THR A 28 3.40 11.76 -5.98
C THR A 28 3.61 10.49 -5.16
N HIS A 29 4.56 10.49 -4.23
CA HIS A 29 4.82 9.35 -3.35
C HIS A 29 3.69 9.11 -2.34
N ALA A 30 3.06 10.17 -1.83
CA ALA A 30 1.88 10.07 -0.97
C ALA A 30 0.69 9.45 -1.72
N ALA A 31 0.45 9.86 -2.97
CA ALA A 31 -0.59 9.27 -3.82
C ALA A 31 -0.34 7.78 -4.09
N LEU A 32 0.92 7.39 -4.33
CA LEU A 32 1.29 5.98 -4.46
C LEU A 32 1.03 5.19 -3.17
N ALA A 33 1.43 5.72 -2.01
CA ALA A 33 1.17 5.10 -0.71
C ALA A 33 -0.34 4.89 -0.47
N ALA A 34 -1.16 5.87 -0.80
CA ALA A 34 -2.63 5.76 -0.73
C ALA A 34 -3.18 4.69 -1.69
N GLY A 35 -2.64 4.61 -2.91
CA GLY A 35 -3.02 3.56 -3.86
C GLY A 35 -2.69 2.13 -3.37
N TYR A 36 -1.55 1.95 -2.71
CA TYR A 36 -1.22 0.67 -2.08
C TYR A 36 -2.12 0.35 -0.89
N ALA A 37 -2.45 1.35 -0.06
CA ALA A 37 -3.40 1.19 1.04
C ALA A 37 -4.76 0.65 0.55
N ALA A 38 -5.30 1.25 -0.51
CA ALA A 38 -6.57 0.81 -1.10
C ALA A 38 -6.51 -0.65 -1.60
N ARG A 39 -5.39 -1.06 -2.20
CA ARG A 39 -5.16 -2.45 -2.65
C ARG A 39 -5.00 -3.43 -1.49
N ILE A 40 -4.39 -3.00 -0.38
CA ILE A 40 -4.30 -3.80 0.85
C ILE A 40 -5.70 -4.08 1.39
N ASP A 41 -6.55 -3.06 1.46
CA ASP A 41 -7.92 -3.20 1.93
C ASP A 41 -8.75 -4.10 1.02
N GLU A 42 -8.58 -3.97 -0.30
CA GLU A 42 -9.18 -4.89 -1.27
C GLU A 42 -8.71 -6.34 -1.06
N ALA A 43 -7.40 -6.56 -0.91
CA ALA A 43 -6.85 -7.89 -0.67
C ALA A 43 -7.33 -8.49 0.66
N LYS A 44 -7.42 -7.69 1.73
CA LYS A 44 -8.00 -8.09 3.02
C LYS A 44 -9.47 -8.50 2.89
N ARG A 45 -10.26 -7.75 2.14
CA ARG A 45 -11.69 -8.06 1.86
C ARG A 45 -11.89 -9.28 0.97
N ARG A 46 -10.90 -9.68 0.17
CA ARG A 46 -10.93 -10.92 -0.63
C ARG A 46 -10.48 -12.15 0.17
N ARG A 47 -9.69 -11.95 1.22
CA ARG A 47 -9.23 -13.01 2.15
C ARG A 47 -10.24 -13.59 3.17
N PRO A 48 -11.51 -13.13 3.35
CA PRO A 48 -12.44 -13.73 4.30
C PRO A 48 -13.09 -15.06 3.87
N GLN A 49 -12.85 -15.58 2.66
CA GLN A 49 -13.57 -16.76 2.15
C GLN A 49 -12.85 -18.11 2.32
N LEU A 50 -11.61 -18.13 2.81
CA LEU A 50 -10.82 -19.36 2.97
C LEU A 50 -10.71 -19.85 4.43
N ALA A 51 -11.28 -19.13 5.39
CA ALA A 51 -11.21 -19.46 6.81
C ALA A 51 -12.50 -20.07 7.39
N LEU A 52 -13.54 -20.27 6.58
CA LEU A 52 -14.85 -20.79 7.06
C LEU A 52 -15.10 -22.27 6.71
N VAL A 53 -14.07 -23.01 6.28
CA VAL A 53 -14.15 -24.46 6.05
C VAL A 53 -12.90 -25.11 6.65
N ALA A 54 -12.94 -25.37 7.95
CA ALA A 54 -12.05 -26.29 8.65
C ALA A 54 -12.81 -26.89 9.84
#